data_AF-A0A9W8RZL1-F1
#
_entry.id   AF-A0A9W8RZL1-F1
#
_cell.length_a   1.000
_cell.length_b   1.000
_cell.length_c   1.000
_cell.angle_alpha   90.00
_cell.angle_beta   90.00
_cell.angle_gamma   90.00
#
_symmetry.space_group_name_H-M   'P 1'
#
loop_
_entity.id
_entity.type
_entity.pdbx_description
1 polymer ?
#
loop_
_entity_poly.entity_id
_entity_poly.type
_entity_poly.pdbx_seq_one_letter_code
_entity_poly.pdbx_strand_id
1 'polypeptide(L)'
;MAGVAKEAVVPIEAVLLAVATLLVLARLTLRIIRQHQSLTISDWLLIASLFDAIALFATDTAAYNLGGMDEYDPNTPERSIEDQVTLLKVSFAGNYFYDTGVYFPKLALLALYFKLIPKTFPALRKALYGATALTGAFMTTTFFLDTFWCGRKVSLNWEIDSTCTTFDSKTVFRIDWGMNFVSDMLGA
;
A
#
# COMPACT_ATOMS: atom_id res chain seq x y z
N MET A 1 -24.65 -6.40 2.53
CA MET A 1 -24.02 -5.11 2.90
C MET A 1 -24.02 -4.27 1.65
N ALA A 2 -24.60 -3.07 1.65
CA ALA A 2 -24.54 -2.20 0.49
C ALA A 2 -23.08 -1.76 0.32
N GLY A 3 -22.40 -2.31 -0.69
CA GLY A 3 -21.06 -1.87 -1.07
C GLY A 3 -21.09 -0.42 -1.52
N VAL A 4 -19.96 0.27 -1.40
CA VAL A 4 -19.79 1.59 -2.03
C VAL A 4 -20.03 1.42 -3.54
N ALA A 5 -20.84 2.30 -4.13
CA ALA A 5 -21.08 2.25 -5.57
C ALA A 5 -19.75 2.35 -6.32
N LYS A 6 -19.53 1.51 -7.33
CA LYS A 6 -18.29 1.47 -8.12
C LYS A 6 -17.86 2.85 -8.65
N GLU A 7 -18.84 3.68 -9.01
CA GLU A 7 -18.62 5.05 -9.52
C GLU A 7 -18.12 6.03 -8.45
N ALA A 8 -18.30 5.70 -7.16
CA ALA A 8 -17.85 6.52 -6.05
C ALA A 8 -16.44 6.19 -5.56
N VAL A 9 -15.89 5.01 -5.92
CA VAL A 9 -14.58 4.54 -5.43
C VAL A 9 -13.46 5.46 -5.91
N VAL A 10 -13.32 5.63 -7.23
CA VAL A 10 -12.25 6.43 -7.84
C VAL A 10 -12.31 7.92 -7.42
N PRO A 11 -13.49 8.58 -7.38
CA PRO A 11 -13.58 9.96 -6.89
C PRO A 11 -13.19 10.12 -5.41
N ILE A 12 -13.59 9.18 -4.55
CA ILE A 12 -13.23 9.23 -3.12
C ILE A 12 -11.72 9.08 -2.95
N GLU A 13 -11.11 8.11 -3.63
CA GLU A 13 -9.66 7.90 -3.62
C GLU A 13 -8.91 9.13 -4.13
N ALA A 14 -9.38 9.76 -5.22
CA ALA A 14 -8.79 10.98 -5.76
C ALA A 14 -8.79 12.14 -4.75
N VAL A 15 -9.90 12.31 -4.00
CA VAL A 15 -10.01 13.33 -2.95
C VAL A 15 -9.05 13.03 -1.80
N LEU A 16 -8.99 11.78 -1.34
CA LEU A 16 -8.09 11.36 -0.27
C LEU A 16 -6.61 11.55 -0.68
N LEU A 17 -6.25 11.19 -1.91
CA LEU A 17 -4.93 11.41 -2.47
C LEU A 17 -4.58 12.89 -2.56
N ALA A 18 -5.52 13.74 -3.00
CA ALA A 18 -5.32 15.18 -3.05
C ALA A 18 -5.05 15.76 -1.64
N VAL A 19 -5.85 15.37 -0.65
CA VAL A 19 -5.65 15.79 0.74
C VAL A 19 -4.30 15.31 1.28
N ALA A 20 -3.96 14.04 1.07
CA ALA A 20 -2.68 13.48 1.49
C ALA A 20 -1.49 14.23 0.85
N THR A 21 -1.57 14.49 -0.45
CA THR A 21 -0.57 15.26 -1.21
C THR A 21 -0.38 16.65 -0.61
N LEU A 22 -1.47 17.36 -0.32
CA LEU A 22 -1.42 18.70 0.28
C LEU A 22 -0.74 18.68 1.66
N LEU A 23 -1.05 17.69 2.50
CA LEU A 23 -0.44 17.55 3.82
C LEU A 23 1.06 17.23 3.74
N VAL A 24 1.45 16.35 2.82
CA VAL A 24 2.85 16.00 2.54
C VAL A 24 3.63 17.25 2.08
N LEU A 25 3.10 17.96 1.08
CA LEU A 25 3.73 19.17 0.56
C LEU A 25 3.83 20.25 1.63
N ALA A 26 2.76 20.49 2.39
CA ALA A 26 2.77 21.45 3.49
C ALA A 26 3.89 21.14 4.51
N ARG A 27 4.04 19.87 4.90
CA ARG A 27 5.12 19.43 5.80
C ARG A 27 6.51 19.69 5.21
N LEU A 28 6.73 19.35 3.94
CA LEU A 28 8.02 19.56 3.26
C LEU A 28 8.34 21.05 3.10
N THR A 29 7.38 21.87 2.68
CA THR A 29 7.53 23.31 2.52
C THR A 29 7.84 23.99 3.85
N LEU A 30 7.12 23.66 4.93
CA LEU A 30 7.40 24.21 6.26
C LEU A 30 8.83 23.85 6.71
N ARG A 31 9.28 22.62 6.46
CA ARG A 31 10.62 22.20 6.87
C ARG A 31 11.73 22.87 6.08
N ILE A 32 11.59 22.93 4.75
CA ILE A 32 12.63 23.48 3.86
C ILE A 32 12.65 25.01 3.96
N ILE A 33 11.49 25.66 3.82
CA ILE A 33 11.40 27.12 3.70
C ILE A 33 11.45 27.80 5.07
N ARG A 34 10.69 27.30 6.05
CA ARG A 34 10.58 27.98 7.36
C ARG A 34 11.62 27.52 8.38
N GLN A 35 11.97 26.24 8.38
CA GLN A 35 12.92 25.70 9.35
C GLN A 35 14.36 25.61 8.82
N HIS A 36 14.58 25.80 7.51
CA HIS A 36 15.90 25.66 6.86
C HIS A 36 16.62 24.36 7.23
N GLN A 37 15.86 23.28 7.47
CA GLN A 37 16.42 21.99 7.85
C GLN A 37 16.55 21.07 6.64
N SER A 38 17.58 20.22 6.66
CA SER A 38 17.71 19.14 5.69
C SER A 38 16.60 18.11 5.85
N LEU A 39 16.27 17.44 4.74
CA LEU A 39 15.31 16.36 4.71
C LEU A 39 15.77 15.20 5.59
N THR A 40 14.85 14.67 6.36
CA THR A 40 15.11 13.56 7.27
C THR A 40 14.66 12.24 6.67
N ILE A 41 15.09 11.12 7.26
CA ILE A 41 14.64 9.79 6.86
C ILE A 41 13.10 9.69 6.88
N SER A 42 12.46 10.31 7.87
CA SER A 42 10.99 10.41 7.95
C SER A 42 10.38 11.11 6.73
N ASP A 43 11.02 12.18 6.23
CA ASP A 43 10.50 12.92 5.08
C ASP A 43 10.69 12.13 3.77
N TRP A 44 11.81 11.42 3.62
CA TRP A 44 12.05 10.54 2.48
C TRP A 44 11.07 9.37 2.42
N LEU A 45 10.79 8.73 3.55
CA LEU A 45 9.78 7.65 3.63
C LEU A 45 8.38 8.15 3.32
N LEU A 46 8.06 9.38 3.73
CA LEU A 46 6.77 10.01 3.47
C LEU A 46 6.62 10.42 2.00
N ILE A 47 7.70 10.84 1.34
CA ILE A 47 7.74 11.03 -0.13
C ILE A 47 7.56 9.70 -0.85
N ALA A 48 8.25 8.64 -0.43
CA ALA A 48 8.09 7.30 -1.01
C ALA A 48 6.63 6.81 -0.89
N SER A 49 6.02 7.00 0.28
CA SER A 49 4.59 6.71 0.49
C SER A 49 3.67 7.49 -0.45
N LEU A 50 4.00 8.75 -0.77
CA LEU A 50 3.19 9.54 -1.71
C LEU A 50 3.29 8.98 -3.13
N PHE A 51 4.49 8.59 -3.58
CA PHE A 51 4.67 7.95 -4.89
C PHE A 51 3.92 6.62 -4.98
N ASP A 52 3.99 5.83 -3.91
CA ASP A 52 3.27 4.57 -3.79
C ASP A 52 1.74 4.76 -3.86
N ALA A 53 1.20 5.74 -3.12
CA ALA A 53 -0.22 6.08 -3.17
C ALA A 53 -0.67 6.55 -4.57
N ILE A 54 0.18 7.28 -5.29
CA ILE A 54 -0.08 7.68 -6.70
C ILE A 54 -0.08 6.44 -7.61
N ALA A 55 0.85 5.51 -7.42
CA ALA A 55 0.92 4.27 -8.19
C ALA A 55 -0.32 3.39 -7.95
N LEU A 56 -0.75 3.26 -6.69
CA LEU A 56 -1.98 2.55 -6.32
C LEU A 56 -3.21 3.18 -6.99
N PHE A 57 -3.38 4.49 -6.87
CA PHE A 57 -4.50 5.20 -7.52
C PHE A 57 -4.50 5.02 -9.06
N ALA A 58 -3.32 4.98 -9.68
CA ALA A 58 -3.20 4.72 -11.11
C ALA A 58 -3.61 3.28 -11.46
N THR A 59 -3.25 2.29 -10.64
CA THR A 59 -3.70 0.91 -10.84
C THR A 59 -5.21 0.76 -10.63
N ASP A 60 -5.80 1.41 -9.63
CA ASP A 60 -7.24 1.36 -9.38
C ASP A 60 -8.04 2.03 -10.50
N THR A 61 -7.57 3.18 -10.99
CA THR A 61 -8.16 3.85 -12.16
C THR A 61 -8.05 2.99 -13.42
N ALA A 62 -6.92 2.31 -13.63
CA ALA A 62 -6.75 1.40 -14.76
C ALA A 62 -7.68 0.18 -14.66
N ALA A 63 -7.82 -0.41 -13.47
CA ALA A 63 -8.73 -1.52 -13.23
C ALA A 63 -10.20 -1.10 -13.44
N TYR A 64 -10.57 0.11 -13.02
CA TYR A 64 -11.89 0.69 -13.26
C TYR A 64 -12.18 0.85 -14.75
N ASN A 65 -11.25 1.43 -15.52
CA ASN A 65 -11.40 1.63 -16.96
C ASN A 65 -11.49 0.32 -17.76
N LEU A 66 -10.89 -0.76 -17.25
CA LEU A 66 -10.97 -2.11 -17.82
C LEU A 66 -12.25 -2.87 -17.42
N GLY A 67 -13.15 -2.23 -16.65
CA GLY A 67 -14.38 -2.86 -16.15
C GLY A 67 -14.12 -3.92 -15.08
N GLY A 68 -12.98 -3.87 -14.38
CA GLY A 68 -12.63 -4.81 -13.32
C GLY A 68 -13.53 -4.74 -12.09
N MET A 69 -14.25 -3.63 -11.92
CA MET A 69 -15.19 -3.37 -10.82
C MET A 69 -16.66 -3.47 -11.25
N ASP A 70 -16.93 -3.92 -12.47
CA ASP A 70 -18.30 -4.12 -12.95
C ASP A 70 -18.93 -5.34 -12.28
N GLU A 71 -20.20 -5.22 -11.91
CA GLU A 71 -20.99 -6.38 -11.47
C GLU A 71 -21.05 -7.40 -12.60
N TYR A 72 -20.99 -8.68 -12.24
CA TYR A 72 -21.10 -9.77 -13.21
C TYR A 72 -22.46 -9.70 -13.91
N ASP A 73 -22.47 -9.25 -15.16
CA ASP A 73 -23.64 -9.29 -16.04
C ASP A 73 -23.44 -10.40 -17.09
N PRO A 74 -24.29 -11.44 -17.11
CA PRO A 74 -24.20 -12.55 -18.07
C PRO A 74 -24.45 -12.12 -19.53
N ASN A 75 -24.92 -10.88 -19.77
CA ASN A 75 -25.14 -10.34 -21.11
C ASN A 75 -23.95 -9.55 -21.67
N THR A 76 -22.92 -9.29 -20.86
CA THR A 76 -21.70 -8.63 -21.32
C THR A 76 -20.87 -9.61 -22.13
N PRO A 77 -20.38 -9.25 -23.34
CA PRO A 77 -19.48 -10.11 -24.11
C PRO A 77 -18.23 -10.46 -23.30
N GLU A 78 -17.74 -11.69 -23.43
CA GLU A 78 -16.47 -12.11 -22.82
C GLU A 78 -15.34 -11.15 -23.22
N ARG A 79 -14.56 -10.68 -22.24
CA ARG A 79 -13.43 -9.77 -22.50
C ARG A 79 -12.40 -10.44 -23.41
N SER A 80 -11.75 -9.63 -24.24
CA SER A 80 -10.55 -10.06 -24.97
C SER A 80 -9.53 -10.67 -24.00
N ILE A 81 -8.84 -11.72 -24.44
CA ILE A 81 -7.75 -12.37 -23.70
C ILE A 81 -6.70 -11.32 -23.26
N GLU A 82 -6.43 -10.34 -24.11
CA GLU A 82 -5.48 -9.26 -23.83
C GLU A 82 -5.94 -8.35 -22.68
N ASP A 83 -7.23 -8.01 -22.63
CA ASP A 83 -7.81 -7.19 -21.58
C ASP A 83 -7.86 -7.93 -20.24
N GLN A 84 -8.12 -9.25 -20.27
CA GLN A 84 -8.09 -10.11 -19.09
C GLN A 84 -6.69 -10.18 -18.48
N VAL A 85 -5.66 -10.43 -19.29
CA VAL A 85 -4.26 -10.45 -18.81
C VAL A 85 -3.85 -9.08 -18.26
N THR A 86 -4.27 -8.00 -18.92
CA THR A 86 -3.96 -6.64 -18.47
C THR A 86 -4.61 -6.36 -17.12
N LEU A 87 -5.88 -6.74 -16.94
CA LEU A 87 -6.58 -6.60 -15.67
C LEU A 87 -5.90 -7.39 -14.54
N LEU A 88 -5.48 -8.63 -14.80
CA LEU A 88 -4.76 -9.44 -13.81
C LEU A 88 -3.42 -8.81 -13.42
N LYS A 89 -2.67 -8.26 -14.37
CA LYS A 89 -1.41 -7.55 -14.10
C LYS A 89 -1.63 -6.29 -13.27
N VAL A 90 -2.67 -5.50 -13.60
CA VAL A 90 -3.02 -4.29 -12.87
C VAL A 90 -3.47 -4.63 -11.46
N SER A 91 -4.27 -5.68 -11.29
CA SER A 91 -4.76 -6.13 -9.98
C SER A 91 -3.61 -6.66 -9.11
N PHE A 92 -2.68 -7.42 -9.70
CA PHE A 92 -1.45 -7.85 -9.02
C PHE A 92 -0.59 -6.66 -8.59
N ALA A 93 -0.37 -5.69 -9.49
CA ALA A 93 0.40 -4.49 -9.18
C ALA A 93 -0.26 -3.65 -8.07
N GLY A 94 -1.59 -3.46 -8.14
CA GLY A 94 -2.34 -2.70 -7.13
C GLY A 94 -2.30 -3.36 -5.76
N ASN A 95 -2.50 -4.68 -5.68
CA ASN A 95 -2.39 -5.42 -4.42
C ASN A 95 -0.98 -5.32 -3.83
N TYR A 96 0.05 -5.47 -4.65
CA TYR A 96 1.43 -5.32 -4.23
C TYR A 96 1.76 -3.92 -3.69
N PHE A 97 1.30 -2.85 -4.38
CA PHE A 97 1.45 -1.48 -3.88
C PHE A 97 0.66 -1.26 -2.59
N TYR A 98 -0.56 -1.77 -2.49
CA TYR A 98 -1.36 -1.62 -1.28
C TYR A 98 -0.72 -2.29 -0.07
N ASP A 99 -0.35 -3.57 -0.21
CA ASP A 99 0.13 -4.39 0.90
C ASP A 99 1.54 -3.99 1.34
N THR A 100 2.44 -3.67 0.41
CA THR A 100 3.79 -3.16 0.77
C THR A 100 3.77 -1.67 1.14
N GLY A 101 2.94 -0.90 0.46
CA GLY A 101 2.89 0.56 0.53
C GLY A 101 2.42 1.12 1.86
N VAL A 102 1.45 0.44 2.49
CA VAL A 102 0.89 0.82 3.79
C VAL A 102 1.94 0.91 4.91
N TYR A 103 3.09 0.24 4.75
CA TYR A 103 4.18 0.28 5.72
C TYR A 103 5.07 1.54 5.60
N PHE A 104 5.12 2.23 4.45
CA PHE A 104 5.93 3.44 4.29
C PHE A 104 5.50 4.59 5.23
N PRO A 105 4.21 4.97 5.34
CA PRO A 105 3.77 5.95 6.33
C PRO A 105 4.10 5.55 7.77
N LYS A 106 3.98 4.26 8.11
CA LYS A 106 4.26 3.73 9.45
C LYS A 106 5.73 3.89 9.81
N LEU A 107 6.62 3.52 8.89
CA LEU A 107 8.06 3.71 9.05
C LEU A 107 8.41 5.20 9.11
N ALA A 108 7.74 6.06 8.33
CA ALA A 108 7.92 7.51 8.40
C ALA A 108 7.55 8.08 9.78
N LEU A 109 6.47 7.57 10.39
CA LEU A 109 6.03 7.94 11.74
C LEU A 109 7.01 7.44 12.82
N LEU A 110 7.45 6.18 12.75
CA LEU A 110 8.44 5.63 13.66
C LEU A 110 9.77 6.39 13.59
N ALA A 111 10.21 6.76 12.38
CA ALA A 111 11.39 7.61 12.18
C ALA A 111 11.22 9.01 12.80
N LEU A 112 10.00 9.56 12.82
CA LEU A 112 9.70 10.81 13.51
C LEU A 112 9.78 10.64 15.04
N TYR A 113 9.25 9.54 15.57
CA TYR A 113 9.33 9.23 17.00
C TYR A 113 10.76 9.05 17.49
N PHE A 114 11.67 8.54 16.66
CA PHE A 114 13.09 8.50 16.97
C PHE A 114 13.73 9.88 17.13
N LYS A 115 13.16 10.93 16.53
CA LYS A 115 13.58 12.31 16.77
C LYS A 115 12.90 12.93 17.98
N LEU A 116 11.63 12.60 18.23
CA LEU A 116 10.86 13.19 19.31
C LEU A 116 11.24 12.65 20.69
N ILE A 117 11.44 11.33 20.81
CA ILE A 117 11.70 10.67 22.10
C ILE A 117 13.18 10.82 22.46
N PRO A 118 13.55 11.53 23.53
CA PRO A 118 14.95 11.69 23.91
C PRO A 118 15.57 10.37 24.37
N LYS A 119 16.89 10.24 24.26
CA LYS A 119 17.64 9.02 24.66
C LYS A 119 17.56 8.73 26.17
N THR A 120 17.06 9.68 26.96
CA THR A 120 16.90 9.60 28.42
C THR A 120 15.76 8.67 28.87
N PHE A 121 14.87 8.25 27.97
CA PHE A 121 13.81 7.26 28.25
C PHE A 121 14.15 5.89 27.64
N PRO A 122 14.98 5.06 28.31
CA PRO A 122 15.52 3.83 27.71
C PRO A 122 14.44 2.77 27.43
N ALA A 123 13.40 2.67 28.27
CA ALA A 123 12.31 1.72 28.05
C ALA A 123 11.53 2.04 26.76
N LEU A 124 11.18 3.31 26.57
CA LEU A 124 10.46 3.78 25.38
C LEU A 124 11.31 3.67 24.11
N ARG A 125 12.62 3.91 24.22
CA ARG A 125 13.56 3.67 23.09
C ARG A 125 13.64 2.20 22.70
N LYS A 126 13.69 1.26 23.65
CA LYS A 126 13.66 -0.18 23.36
C LYS A 126 12.36 -0.60 22.68
N ALA A 127 11.22 -0.11 23.16
CA ALA A 127 9.93 -0.35 22.53
C ALA A 127 9.92 0.17 21.08
N LEU A 128 10.43 1.37 20.83
CA LEU A 128 10.50 1.95 19.50
C LEU A 128 11.40 1.17 18.53
N TYR A 129 12.55 0.67 19.01
CA TYR A 129 13.38 -0.25 18.22
C TYR A 129 12.65 -1.56 17.92
N GLY A 130 11.94 -2.14 18.90
CA GLY A 130 11.12 -3.33 18.71
C GLY A 130 10.02 -3.13 17.67
N ALA A 131 9.25 -2.04 17.78
CA ALA A 131 8.19 -1.70 16.83
C ALA A 131 8.73 -1.47 15.41
N THR A 132 9.90 -0.82 15.28
CA THR A 132 10.53 -0.58 13.98
C THR A 132 11.06 -1.86 13.35
N ALA A 133 11.73 -2.70 14.13
CA ALA A 133 12.21 -3.99 13.65
C ALA A 133 11.05 -4.90 13.22
N LEU A 134 9.97 -4.94 14.01
CA LEU A 134 8.80 -5.73 13.69
C LEU A 134 8.06 -5.21 12.46
N THR A 135 7.83 -3.91 12.35
CA THR A 135 7.17 -3.29 11.18
C THR A 135 7.99 -3.52 9.91
N GLY A 136 9.32 -3.39 9.98
CA GLY A 136 10.21 -3.70 8.87
C GLY A 136 10.19 -5.19 8.50
N ALA A 137 10.12 -6.09 9.49
CA ALA A 137 9.98 -7.52 9.25
C ALA A 137 8.66 -7.84 8.56
N PHE A 138 7.53 -7.27 9.01
CA PHE A 138 6.23 -7.47 8.37
C PHE A 138 6.19 -6.92 6.95
N MET A 139 6.70 -5.71 6.71
CA MET A 139 6.84 -5.16 5.36
C MET A 139 7.63 -6.11 4.44
N THR A 140 8.73 -6.65 4.95
CA THR A 140 9.57 -7.58 4.18
C THR A 140 8.85 -8.91 3.94
N THR A 141 8.13 -9.43 4.94
CA THR A 141 7.33 -10.66 4.81
C THR A 141 6.23 -10.48 3.78
N THR A 142 5.45 -9.41 3.84
CA THR A 142 4.40 -9.07 2.88
C THR A 142 4.97 -8.98 1.47
N PHE A 143 6.05 -8.21 1.26
CA PHE A 143 6.73 -8.11 -0.04
C PHE A 143 7.10 -9.49 -0.62
N PHE A 144 7.68 -10.37 0.20
CA PHE A 144 8.06 -11.71 -0.23
C PHE A 144 6.87 -12.62 -0.47
N LEU A 145 5.85 -12.50 0.38
CA LEU A 145 4.63 -13.26 0.29
C LEU A 145 3.90 -12.92 -1.01
N ASP A 146 3.75 -11.64 -1.35
CA ASP A 146 3.11 -11.20 -2.59
C ASP A 146 3.89 -11.63 -3.83
N THR A 147 5.22 -11.53 -3.77
CA THR A 147 6.11 -11.88 -4.89
C THR A 147 6.16 -13.37 -5.15
N PHE A 148 6.19 -14.19 -4.09
CA PHE A 148 6.49 -15.62 -4.17
C PHE A 148 5.32 -16.54 -3.76
N TRP A 149 4.10 -16.02 -3.59
CA TRP A 149 2.93 -16.81 -3.20
C TRP A 149 2.70 -18.02 -4.11
N CYS A 150 2.70 -17.79 -5.43
CA CYS A 150 2.52 -18.84 -6.43
C CYS A 150 3.82 -19.54 -6.84
N GLY A 151 4.87 -19.39 -6.04
CA GLY A 151 6.17 -20.02 -6.23
C GLY A 151 7.18 -19.13 -6.95
N ARG A 152 8.16 -19.76 -7.61
CA ARG A 152 9.36 -19.07 -8.13
C ARG A 152 9.11 -18.25 -9.40
N LYS A 153 8.02 -18.53 -10.12
CA LYS A 153 7.63 -17.82 -11.35
C LYS A 153 6.53 -16.81 -11.02
N VAL A 154 6.92 -15.54 -10.87
CA VAL A 154 5.99 -14.44 -10.57
C VAL A 154 4.91 -14.30 -11.65
N SER A 155 5.22 -14.69 -12.89
CA SER A 155 4.28 -14.63 -14.02
C SER A 155 3.05 -15.51 -13.90
N LEU A 156 3.06 -16.47 -12.98
CA LEU A 156 1.89 -17.30 -12.69
C LEU A 156 0.75 -16.45 -12.12
N ASN A 157 1.03 -15.33 -11.46
CA ASN A 157 -0.01 -14.46 -10.88
C ASN A 157 -0.93 -13.79 -11.92
N TRP A 158 -0.52 -13.72 -13.19
CA TRP A 158 -1.29 -13.08 -14.26
C TRP A 158 -1.53 -13.99 -15.46
N GLU A 159 -1.41 -15.31 -15.27
CA GLU A 159 -1.73 -16.32 -16.27
C GLU A 159 -3.21 -16.72 -16.14
N ILE A 160 -3.95 -16.70 -17.25
CA ILE A 160 -5.42 -16.91 -17.26
C ILE A 160 -5.81 -18.29 -16.70
N ASP A 161 -5.02 -19.32 -17.01
CA ASP A 161 -5.28 -20.70 -16.59
C ASP A 161 -4.67 -21.04 -15.23
N SER A 162 -4.06 -20.07 -14.54
CA SER A 162 -3.47 -20.30 -13.23
C SER A 162 -4.55 -20.45 -12.17
N THR A 163 -4.41 -21.46 -11.30
CA THR A 163 -5.28 -21.64 -10.12
C THR A 163 -4.79 -20.88 -8.90
N CYS A 164 -3.69 -20.13 -9.05
CA CYS A 164 -3.02 -19.42 -7.97
C CYS A 164 -2.82 -17.97 -8.39
N THR A 165 -3.48 -17.06 -7.66
CA THR A 165 -3.27 -15.61 -7.74
C THR A 165 -3.12 -15.08 -6.32
N THR A 166 -2.16 -14.17 -6.11
CA THR A 166 -2.04 -13.45 -4.83
C THR A 166 -3.29 -12.61 -4.56
N PHE A 167 -3.81 -11.94 -5.59
CA PHE A 167 -4.95 -11.01 -5.51
C PHE A 167 -6.25 -11.65 -4.99
N ASP A 168 -6.64 -12.83 -5.48
CA ASP A 168 -7.88 -13.50 -5.03
C ASP A 168 -7.68 -14.36 -3.77
N SER A 169 -6.43 -14.51 -3.32
CA SER A 169 -6.13 -15.37 -2.17
C SER A 169 -6.57 -14.71 -0.86
N LYS A 170 -7.72 -15.14 -0.35
CA LYS A 170 -8.22 -14.73 0.98
C LYS A 170 -7.24 -15.05 2.11
N THR A 171 -6.35 -16.03 1.92
CA THR A 171 -5.34 -16.40 2.91
C THR A 171 -4.25 -15.34 2.98
N VAL A 172 -3.73 -14.90 1.82
CA VAL A 172 -2.76 -13.80 1.71
C VAL A 172 -3.32 -12.56 2.37
N PHE A 173 -4.50 -12.13 1.91
CA PHE A 173 -5.18 -10.96 2.45
C PHE A 173 -5.33 -10.99 3.98
N ARG A 174 -5.68 -12.14 4.56
CA ARG A 174 -5.81 -12.27 6.03
C ARG A 174 -4.48 -12.16 6.76
N ILE A 175 -3.41 -12.69 6.18
CA ILE A 175 -2.07 -12.63 6.75
C ILE A 175 -1.57 -11.19 6.74
N ASP A 176 -1.65 -10.51 5.59
CA ASP A 176 -1.20 -9.12 5.47
C ASP A 176 -2.04 -8.16 6.29
N TRP A 177 -3.37 -8.33 6.30
CA TRP A 177 -4.23 -7.55 7.16
C TRP A 177 -3.93 -7.75 8.65
N GLY A 178 -3.66 -8.99 9.06
CA GLY A 178 -3.27 -9.31 10.43
C GLY A 178 -1.93 -8.67 10.83
N MET A 179 -0.91 -8.76 9.98
CA MET A 179 0.39 -8.11 10.21
C MET A 179 0.28 -6.59 10.24
N ASN A 180 -0.51 -6.03 9.33
CA ASN A 180 -0.81 -4.61 9.26
C ASN A 180 -1.44 -4.13 10.58
N PHE A 181 -2.49 -4.80 11.04
CA PHE A 181 -3.17 -4.49 12.30
C PHE A 181 -2.25 -4.59 13.53
N VAL A 182 -1.44 -5.65 13.62
CA VAL A 182 -0.48 -5.82 14.72
C VAL A 182 0.57 -4.71 14.72
N SER A 183 1.07 -4.30 13.55
CA SER A 183 2.02 -3.18 13.47
C SER A 183 1.40 -1.85 13.90
N ASP A 184 0.11 -1.61 13.64
CA ASP A 184 -0.57 -0.39 14.10
C ASP A 184 -0.75 -0.36 15.61
N MET A 185 -1.16 -1.47 16.21
CA MET A 185 -1.28 -1.58 17.67
C MET A 185 0.04 -1.34 18.41
N LEU A 186 1.17 -1.69 17.79
CA LEU A 186 2.49 -1.56 18.39
C LEU A 186 3.18 -0.24 18.02
N GLY A 187 2.70 0.45 16.98
CA GLY A 187 3.18 1.74 16.53
C GLY A 187 2.45 2.95 17.12
N ALA A 188 1.23 2.74 17.66
CA ALA A 188 0.44 3.72 18.41
C ALA A 188 0.88 3.81 19.88
#